data_AF-A0A3D1FYP9-F1
#
_entry.id   AF-A0A3D1FYP9-F1
#
_cell.length_a   1.000
_cell.length_b   1.000
_cell.length_c   1.000
_cell.angle_alpha   90.00
_cell.angle_beta   90.00
_cell.angle_gamma   90.00
#
_symmetry.space_group_name_H-M   'P 1'
#
loop_
_entity.id
_entity.type
_entity.pdbx_description
1 polymer ?
#
loop_
_entity_poly.entity_id
_entity_poly.type
_entity_poly.pdbx_seq_one_letter_code
_entity_poly.pdbx_strand_id
1 'polypeptide(L)'
;HFSEEEFDWDRLEAHGDGVKYGALGAHAIISCEGAQSALGESKLEVTGFSAVKGEVIKVELAHDLGKECIHQGHFMIGEGGNRALVGATYAWDGFEEGPSALKR
;
A
#
# COMPACT_ATOMS: atom_id res chain seq x y z
N HIS A 1 13.07 -21.59 6.79
CA HIS A 1 13.06 -20.83 8.05
C HIS A 1 12.43 -19.48 7.78
N PHE A 2 11.52 -19.03 8.64
CA PHE A 2 10.84 -17.73 8.56
C PHE A 2 10.84 -17.12 9.97
N SER A 3 11.10 -15.83 10.07
CA SER A 3 10.91 -15.01 11.27
C SER A 3 9.95 -13.88 10.94
N GLU A 4 9.10 -13.54 11.91
CA GLU A 4 8.29 -12.33 11.86
C GLU A 4 9.02 -11.28 12.70
N GLU A 5 9.79 -10.42 12.04
CA GLU A 5 10.51 -9.32 12.66
C GLU A 5 10.38 -8.05 11.81
N GLU A 6 10.51 -6.89 12.44
CA GLU A 6 10.65 -5.62 11.71
C GLU A 6 12.02 -5.58 11.04
N PHE A 7 12.03 -5.41 9.72
CA PHE A 7 13.27 -5.40 8.95
C PHE A 7 14.01 -4.07 9.12
N ASP A 8 15.13 -4.09 9.82
CA ASP A 8 16.03 -2.93 9.96
C ASP A 8 17.14 -2.92 8.90
N TRP A 9 17.03 -2.05 7.91
CA TRP A 9 18.02 -1.81 6.86
C TRP A 9 19.45 -1.53 7.35
N ASP A 10 19.66 -1.00 8.57
CA ASP A 10 21.03 -0.74 9.07
C ASP A 10 21.76 -2.03 9.47
N ARG A 11 21.03 -3.13 9.70
CA ARG A 11 21.59 -4.46 10.00
C ARG A 11 21.95 -5.23 8.73
N LEU A 12 21.62 -4.70 7.56
CA LEU A 12 21.89 -5.35 6.30
C LEU A 12 23.32 -5.09 5.84
N GLU A 13 24.06 -6.17 5.60
CA GLU A 13 25.45 -6.12 5.18
C GLU A 13 25.61 -6.76 3.79
N ALA A 14 26.48 -6.19 2.96
CA ALA A 14 26.95 -6.91 1.77
C ALA A 14 27.84 -8.08 2.21
N HIS A 15 27.67 -9.25 1.59
CA HIS A 15 28.43 -10.45 1.94
C HIS A 15 28.68 -11.34 0.71
N GLY A 16 29.91 -11.34 0.21
CA GLY A 16 30.28 -12.06 -1.01
C GLY A 16 29.47 -11.56 -2.21
N ASP A 17 28.84 -12.49 -2.93
CA ASP A 17 27.96 -12.19 -4.09
C ASP A 17 26.50 -11.90 -3.68
N GLY A 18 26.25 -11.60 -2.41
CA GLY A 18 24.90 -11.37 -1.89
C GLY A 18 24.89 -10.46 -0.68
N VAL A 19 23.95 -10.74 0.21
CA VAL A 19 23.68 -9.97 1.42
C VAL A 19 23.59 -10.87 2.64
N LYS A 20 23.76 -10.25 3.81
CA LYS A 20 23.60 -10.89 5.10
C LYS A 20 22.75 -10.04 6.03
N TYR A 21 21.81 -10.68 6.71
CA TYR A 21 20.96 -10.08 7.73
C TYR A 21 21.04 -10.91 9.01
N GLY A 22 21.85 -10.48 9.97
CA GLY A 22 22.14 -11.28 11.16
C GLY A 22 22.76 -12.65 10.82
N ALA A 23 22.03 -13.74 11.06
CA ALA A 23 22.47 -15.09 10.71
C ALA A 23 22.03 -15.55 9.31
N LEU A 24 21.19 -14.77 8.62
CA LEU A 24 20.64 -15.12 7.32
C LEU A 24 21.56 -14.62 6.21
N GLY A 25 21.91 -15.50 5.27
CA GLY A 25 22.59 -15.16 4.02
C GLY A 25 21.64 -15.35 2.84
N ALA A 26 21.63 -14.41 1.91
CA ALA A 26 20.82 -14.47 0.69
C ALA A 26 21.55 -13.84 -0.50
N HIS A 27 21.17 -14.20 -1.72
CA HIS A 27 21.74 -13.58 -2.92
C HIS A 27 21.15 -12.19 -3.21
N ALA A 28 19.91 -11.95 -2.79
CA ALA A 28 19.20 -10.71 -3.06
C ALA A 28 18.08 -10.49 -2.03
N ILE A 29 17.54 -9.28 -2.03
CA ILE A 29 16.40 -8.86 -1.20
C ILE A 29 15.32 -8.33 -2.13
N ILE A 30 14.07 -8.56 -1.74
CA ILE A 30 12.91 -7.95 -2.36
C ILE A 30 12.29 -7.05 -1.30
N SER A 31 12.38 -5.73 -1.50
CA SER A 31 11.63 -4.79 -0.66
C SER A 31 10.17 -4.74 -1.14
N CYS A 32 9.25 -4.82 -0.18
CA CYS A 32 7.80 -4.69 -0.39
C CYS A 32 7.25 -3.44 0.32
N GLU A 33 8.09 -2.42 0.54
CA GLU A 33 7.76 -1.20 1.31
C GLU A 33 6.79 -0.24 0.59
N GLY A 34 6.44 -0.47 -0.67
CA GLY A 34 5.31 0.22 -1.32
C GLY A 34 5.36 1.76 -1.23
N ALA A 35 4.31 2.36 -0.64
CA ALA A 35 4.16 3.81 -0.57
C ALA A 35 5.23 4.50 0.29
N GLN A 36 5.72 3.81 1.33
CA GLN A 36 6.77 4.32 2.21
C GLN A 36 8.05 4.67 1.43
N SER A 37 8.36 3.90 0.38
CA SER A 37 9.48 4.22 -0.51
C SER A 37 9.26 5.50 -1.33
N ALA A 38 8.02 5.79 -1.75
CA ALA A 38 7.71 7.05 -2.45
C ALA A 38 7.64 8.27 -1.52
N LEU A 39 7.35 8.05 -0.23
CA LEU A 39 7.27 9.11 0.78
C LEU A 39 8.63 9.46 1.41
N GLY A 40 9.70 8.74 1.03
CA GLY A 40 11.03 8.97 1.57
C GLY A 40 11.23 8.39 2.99
N GLU A 41 10.38 7.47 3.40
CA GLU A 41 10.45 6.79 4.70
C GLU A 41 11.31 5.52 4.64
N SER A 42 11.49 4.95 3.43
CA SER A 42 12.41 3.83 3.20
C SER A 42 13.86 4.31 3.14
N LYS A 43 14.80 3.44 3.55
CA LYS A 43 16.24 3.66 3.35
C LYS A 43 16.72 3.34 1.93
N LEU A 44 15.86 2.73 1.10
CA LEU A 44 16.15 2.50 -0.30
C LEU A 44 15.77 3.72 -1.12
N GLU A 45 16.73 4.25 -1.88
CA GLU A 45 16.43 5.24 -2.91
C GLU A 45 15.78 4.54 -4.11
N VAL A 46 14.46 4.68 -4.21
CA VAL A 46 13.69 4.19 -5.35
C VAL A 46 13.02 5.37 -6.03
N THR A 47 13.28 5.57 -7.32
CA THR A 47 12.75 6.69 -8.11
C THR A 47 11.81 6.19 -9.21
N GLY A 48 11.02 7.11 -9.80
CA GLY A 48 10.15 6.78 -10.93
C GLY A 48 8.69 6.45 -10.59
N PHE A 49 8.29 6.65 -9.33
CA PHE A 49 6.89 6.54 -8.89
C PHE A 49 6.59 7.61 -7.84
N SER A 50 5.31 7.89 -7.62
CA SER A 50 4.85 8.90 -6.67
C SER A 50 3.67 8.34 -5.88
N ALA A 51 3.66 8.58 -4.58
CA ALA A 51 2.56 8.17 -3.72
C ALA A 51 1.30 8.96 -4.06
N VAL A 52 0.14 8.32 -3.89
CA VAL A 52 -1.17 8.94 -4.05
C VAL A 52 -2.05 8.50 -2.89
N LYS A 53 -2.64 9.47 -2.21
CA LYS A 53 -3.66 9.21 -1.20
C LYS A 53 -5.00 9.03 -1.91
N GLY A 54 -5.61 7.87 -1.70
CA GLY A 54 -6.97 7.56 -2.14
C GLY A 54 -7.84 7.23 -0.95
N GLU A 55 -9.03 7.83 -0.90
CA GLU A 55 -10.01 7.61 0.17
C GLU A 55 -11.23 6.88 -0.39
N VAL A 56 -11.77 5.97 0.41
CA VAL A 56 -12.95 5.19 0.09
C VAL A 56 -13.95 5.27 1.24
N ILE A 57 -15.23 5.20 0.93
CA ILE A 57 -16.29 5.02 1.92
C ILE A 57 -16.86 3.61 1.82
N LYS A 58 -17.22 3.05 2.96
CA LYS A 58 -17.95 1.78 3.04
C LYS A 58 -19.42 2.07 3.18
N VAL A 59 -20.24 1.46 2.34
CA VAL A 59 -21.69 1.66 2.33
C VAL A 59 -22.42 0.32 2.42
N GLU A 60 -23.61 0.37 3.01
CA GLU A 60 -24.59 -0.71 2.95
C GLU A 60 -25.54 -0.45 1.78
N LEU A 61 -25.89 -1.51 1.08
CA LEU A 61 -26.75 -1.49 -0.10
C LEU A 61 -28.07 -2.19 0.21
N ALA A 62 -29.13 -1.81 -0.52
CA ALA A 62 -30.39 -2.56 -0.47
C ALA A 62 -30.25 -3.98 -1.04
N HIS A 63 -29.35 -4.14 -2.02
CA HIS A 63 -29.08 -5.39 -2.72
C HIS A 63 -27.58 -5.53 -3.01
N ASP A 64 -27.11 -6.78 -3.07
CA ASP A 64 -25.72 -7.09 -3.40
C ASP A 64 -25.39 -6.73 -4.86
N LEU A 65 -24.20 -6.16 -5.08
CA LEU A 65 -23.66 -5.87 -6.42
C LEU A 65 -23.21 -7.13 -7.16
N GLY A 66 -23.04 -8.26 -6.46
CA GLY A 66 -22.49 -9.48 -6.99
C GLY A 66 -21.08 -9.26 -7.51
N LYS A 67 -20.87 -9.55 -8.80
CA LYS A 67 -19.57 -9.43 -9.49
C LYS A 67 -19.44 -8.16 -10.32
N GLU A 68 -20.43 -7.26 -10.23
CA GLU A 68 -20.44 -6.00 -10.97
C GLU A 68 -19.44 -5.01 -10.37
N CYS A 69 -18.76 -4.26 -11.24
CA CYS A 69 -17.96 -3.11 -10.87
C CYS A 69 -18.50 -1.90 -11.61
N ILE A 70 -18.89 -0.86 -10.88
CA ILE A 70 -19.32 0.40 -11.48
C ILE A 70 -18.08 1.29 -11.59
N HIS A 71 -17.85 1.88 -12.76
CA HIS A 71 -16.76 2.84 -12.97
C HIS A 71 -17.24 4.02 -13.84
N GLN A 72 -17.81 5.05 -13.21
CA GLN A 72 -18.33 6.27 -13.87
C GLN A 72 -17.94 7.54 -13.10
N GLY A 73 -16.66 7.91 -13.14
CA GLY A 73 -16.10 9.03 -12.38
C GLY A 73 -15.85 8.73 -10.90
N HIS A 74 -16.54 7.74 -10.36
CA HIS A 74 -16.24 7.03 -9.12
C HIS A 74 -16.33 5.53 -9.41
N PHE A 75 -15.63 4.73 -8.62
CA PHE A 75 -15.78 3.28 -8.63
C PHE A 75 -16.61 2.79 -7.46
N MET A 76 -17.35 1.70 -7.69
CA MET A 76 -18.02 0.94 -6.64
C MET A 76 -17.71 -0.54 -6.81
N ILE A 77 -17.21 -1.16 -5.74
CA ILE A 77 -16.79 -2.57 -5.70
C ILE A 77 -17.57 -3.25 -4.59
N GLY A 78 -18.32 -4.31 -4.93
CA GLY A 78 -19.02 -5.12 -3.94
C GLY A 78 -18.05 -5.90 -3.04
N GLU A 79 -18.28 -5.87 -1.73
CA GLU A 79 -17.55 -6.69 -0.73
C GLU A 79 -18.36 -7.95 -0.33
N GLY A 80 -19.54 -8.14 -0.95
CA GLY A 80 -20.51 -9.16 -0.56
C GLY A 80 -21.33 -8.77 0.67
N GLY A 81 -22.42 -9.50 0.91
CA GLY A 81 -23.29 -9.26 2.07
C GLY A 81 -23.94 -7.88 2.04
N ASN A 82 -24.34 -7.41 0.85
CA ASN A 82 -24.92 -6.09 0.63
C ASN A 82 -24.00 -4.92 1.06
N ARG A 83 -22.68 -5.08 0.97
CA ARG A 83 -21.71 -4.01 1.24
C ARG A 83 -20.93 -3.65 -0.01
N ALA A 84 -20.52 -2.40 -0.09
CA ALA A 84 -19.64 -1.94 -1.14
C ALA A 84 -18.64 -0.89 -0.65
N LEU A 85 -17.49 -0.87 -1.33
CA LEU A 85 -16.52 0.22 -1.29
C LEU A 85 -16.87 1.20 -2.40
N VAL A 86 -17.02 2.48 -2.07
CA VAL A 86 -17.13 3.56 -3.04
C VAL A 86 -15.86 4.39 -2.96
N GLY A 87 -15.18 4.53 -4.10
CA GLY A 87 -13.94 5.25 -4.18
C GLY A 87 -13.71 5.89 -5.54
N ALA A 88 -12.54 6.46 -5.80
CA ALA A 88 -11.67 7.03 -4.78
C ALA A 88 -11.37 8.47 -5.13
N THR A 89 -11.00 9.24 -4.11
CA THR A 89 -10.28 10.49 -4.29
C THR A 89 -8.86 10.21 -4.80
N TYR A 90 -8.20 11.26 -5.29
CA TYR A 90 -6.85 11.17 -5.80
C TYR A 90 -6.09 12.44 -5.37
N ALA A 91 -5.27 12.32 -4.33
CA ALA A 91 -4.52 13.43 -3.75
C ALA A 91 -3.01 13.13 -3.70
N TRP A 92 -2.20 14.16 -3.99
CA TRP A 92 -0.74 14.09 -3.94
C TRP A 92 -0.16 14.55 -2.60
N ASP A 93 -1.03 14.83 -1.63
CA ASP A 93 -0.69 15.41 -0.33
C ASP A 93 -1.59 14.85 0.80
N GLY A 94 -1.31 15.28 2.04
CA GLY A 94 -2.12 14.91 3.20
C GLY A 94 -2.05 13.42 3.56
N PHE A 95 -0.94 12.74 3.28
CA PHE A 95 -0.73 11.31 3.59
C PHE A 95 -0.88 11.01 5.09
N GLU A 96 -0.42 11.92 5.94
CA GLU A 96 -0.54 11.84 7.41
C GLU A 96 -1.91 12.29 7.93
N GLU A 97 -2.74 12.86 7.08
CA GLU A 97 -4.08 13.29 7.45
C GLU A 97 -5.04 12.10 7.33
N GLY A 98 -5.98 11.98 8.26
CA GLY A 98 -7.08 11.02 8.13
C GLY A 98 -8.02 11.32 6.95
N PRO A 99 -9.15 10.59 6.87
CA PRO A 99 -10.16 10.82 5.84
C PRO A 99 -10.65 12.28 5.79
N SER A 100 -10.72 12.84 4.60
CA SER A 100 -11.25 14.18 4.37
C SER A 100 -12.77 14.24 4.56
N ALA A 101 -13.27 15.34 5.16
CA ALA A 101 -14.71 15.54 5.35
C ALA A 101 -15.45 15.95 4.07
N LEU A 102 -14.73 16.54 3.12
CA LEU A 102 -15.23 16.99 1.82
C LEU A 102 -14.38 16.36 0.73
N LYS A 103 -15.01 16.04 -0.39
CA LYS A 103 -14.32 15.52 -1.56
C LYS A 103 -13.22 16.49 -2.01
N ARG A 104 -11.98 15.99 -2.09
CA ARG A 104 -10.85 16.65 -2.75
C ARG A 104 -10.92 16.47 -4.27
#